data_AF-A0A0F8W2N1-F1
#
_entry.id   AF-A0A0F8W2N1-F1
#
_cell.length_a   1.000
_cell.length_b   1.000
_cell.length_c   1.000
_cell.angle_alpha   90.00
_cell.angle_beta   90.00
_cell.angle_gamma   90.00
#
_symmetry.space_group_name_H-M   'P 1'
#
loop_
_entity.id
_entity.type
_entity.pdbx_description
1 polymer ?
#
loop_
_entity_poly.entity_id
_entity_poly.type
_entity_poly.pdbx_seq_one_letter_code
_entity_poly.pdbx_strand_id
1 'polypeptide(L)'
;MKTRRDKLDTLFSLLVRERAEWACEVCGRYFPEDARQSLHCSHHFSRRKRSIRLSPLNASAHCFSCHQTLGENPVLFHDWIKGHLGDEKFAALRVQAERLVRLRKRDKADIYSNLKASLQDMQARRKAGETGRIEFEDPMPDEVWAA
;
A
#
# COMPACT_ATOMS: atom_id res chain seq x y z
N MET A 1 18.16 1.64 -10.58
CA MET A 1 17.69 3.04 -10.69
C MET A 1 16.80 3.43 -9.49
N LYS A 2 17.20 4.44 -8.71
CA LYS A 2 16.49 4.94 -7.51
C LYS A 2 15.27 5.77 -7.92
N THR A 3 14.07 5.36 -7.52
CA THR A 3 12.85 6.17 -7.69
C THR A 3 12.74 7.18 -6.55
N ARG A 4 12.38 8.44 -6.83
CA ARG A 4 12.18 9.46 -5.78
C ARG A 4 10.83 9.22 -5.08
N ARG A 5 10.77 9.39 -3.75
CA ARG A 5 9.50 9.46 -3.00
C ARG A 5 8.91 10.86 -3.14
N ASP A 6 7.61 10.94 -3.37
CA ASP A 6 6.86 12.18 -3.43
C ASP A 6 5.74 12.22 -2.37
N LYS A 7 4.91 13.27 -2.40
CA LYS A 7 3.82 13.47 -1.43
C LYS A 7 2.76 12.36 -1.51
N LEU A 8 2.55 11.75 -2.68
CA LEU A 8 1.61 10.65 -2.86
C LEU A 8 2.13 9.40 -2.13
N ASP A 9 3.44 9.10 -2.27
CA ASP A 9 4.04 7.98 -1.52
C ASP A 9 3.91 8.19 0.00
N THR A 10 4.04 9.42 0.49
CA THR A 10 3.90 9.73 1.92
C THR A 10 2.48 9.44 2.41
N LEU A 11 1.45 9.96 1.71
CA LEU A 11 0.05 9.73 2.09
C LEU A 11 -0.32 8.25 1.98
N PHE A 12 0.06 7.59 0.89
CA PHE A 12 -0.19 6.17 0.69
C PHE A 12 0.48 5.31 1.77
N SER A 13 1.72 5.64 2.15
CA SER A 13 2.43 4.95 3.23
C SER A 13 1.76 5.12 4.60
N LEU A 14 1.17 6.29 4.88
CA LEU A 14 0.37 6.50 6.09
C LEU A 14 -0.91 5.67 6.04
N LEU A 15 -1.63 5.70 4.92
CA LEU A 15 -2.88 4.99 4.73
C LEU A 15 -2.73 3.46 4.87
N VAL A 16 -1.67 2.89 4.29
CA VAL A 16 -1.35 1.45 4.44
C VAL A 16 -1.10 1.06 5.90
N ARG A 17 -0.44 1.93 6.68
CA ARG A 17 -0.14 1.68 8.10
C ARG A 17 -1.34 1.91 9.01
N GLU A 18 -2.14 2.92 8.71
CA GLU A 18 -3.41 3.20 9.39
C GLU A 18 -4.41 2.04 9.18
N ARG A 19 -4.49 1.49 7.95
CA ARG A 19 -5.31 0.32 7.60
C ARG A 19 -4.98 -0.87 8.49
N ALA A 20 -3.69 -1.11 8.73
CA ALA A 20 -3.21 -2.24 9.52
C ALA A 20 -3.22 -1.97 11.04
N GLU A 21 -3.89 -0.91 11.49
CA GLU A 21 -3.96 -0.52 12.90
C GLU A 21 -2.58 -0.32 13.54
N TRP A 22 -1.62 0.17 12.74
CA TRP A 22 -0.23 0.28 13.15
C TRP A 22 0.39 -1.04 13.65
N ALA A 23 -0.12 -2.18 13.20
CA ALA A 23 0.45 -3.49 13.45
C ALA A 23 1.12 -4.07 12.20
N CYS A 24 2.12 -4.92 12.41
CA CYS A 24 2.75 -5.66 11.33
C CYS A 24 1.83 -6.79 10.84
N GLU A 25 1.57 -6.86 9.54
CA GLU A 25 0.68 -7.85 8.93
C GLU A 25 1.29 -9.26 8.81
N VAL A 26 2.55 -9.42 9.21
CA VAL A 26 3.26 -10.71 9.24
C VAL A 26 3.30 -11.28 10.64
N CYS A 27 3.81 -10.49 11.61
CA CYS A 27 4.02 -10.96 12.98
C CYS A 27 3.00 -10.43 14.00
N GLY A 28 2.06 -9.58 13.59
CA GLY A 28 1.02 -9.01 14.46
C GLY A 28 1.49 -7.96 15.46
N ARG A 29 2.80 -7.67 15.53
CA ARG A 29 3.35 -6.69 16.48
C ARG A 29 2.73 -5.31 16.25
N TYR A 30 2.14 -4.74 17.29
CA TYR A 30 1.67 -3.36 17.33
C TYR A 30 2.83 -2.36 17.53
N PHE A 31 2.73 -1.19 16.89
CA PHE A 31 3.70 -0.10 16.97
C PHE A 31 3.05 1.17 17.53
N PRO A 32 3.31 1.52 18.81
CA PRO A 32 2.86 2.79 19.39
C PRO A 32 3.50 3.99 18.70
N GLU A 33 2.99 5.19 18.98
CA GLU A 33 3.31 6.43 18.27
C GLU A 33 4.82 6.73 18.16
N ASP A 34 5.56 6.50 19.24
CA ASP A 34 7.01 6.65 19.35
C ASP A 34 7.80 5.59 18.54
N ALA A 35 7.19 4.45 18.22
CA ALA A 35 7.80 3.34 17.49
C ALA A 35 7.35 3.23 16.02
N ARG A 36 6.41 4.06 15.56
CA ARG A 36 5.80 4.00 14.21
C ARG A 36 6.82 4.05 13.05
N GLN A 37 8.01 4.61 13.28
CA GLN A 37 9.07 4.64 12.27
C GLN A 37 9.58 3.24 11.89
N SER A 38 9.45 2.25 12.78
CA SER A 38 9.85 0.87 12.53
C SER A 38 8.82 0.05 11.75
N LEU A 39 7.64 0.63 11.47
CA LEU A 39 6.61 0.05 10.61
C LEU A 39 6.65 0.70 9.23
N HIS A 40 6.84 -0.12 8.21
CA HIS A 40 7.07 0.30 6.84
C HIS A 40 5.89 -0.05 5.93
N CYS A 41 5.63 0.79 4.94
CA CYS A 41 4.86 0.42 3.76
C CYS A 41 5.74 -0.44 2.86
N SER A 42 5.48 -1.75 2.83
CA SER A 42 6.23 -2.75 2.07
C SER A 42 5.48 -3.05 0.78
N HIS A 43 6.07 -2.64 -0.34
CA HIS A 43 5.52 -2.91 -1.68
C HIS A 43 5.79 -4.35 -2.11
N HIS A 44 4.77 -5.03 -2.62
CA HIS A 44 4.86 -6.41 -3.14
C HIS A 44 5.58 -6.45 -4.48
N PHE A 45 5.12 -5.62 -5.42
CA PHE A 45 5.82 -5.33 -6.67
C PHE A 45 6.53 -4.00 -6.56
N SER A 46 7.69 -3.90 -7.22
CA SER A 46 8.52 -2.70 -7.19
C SER A 46 7.69 -1.44 -7.43
N ARG A 47 7.90 -0.41 -6.59
CA ARG A 47 7.34 0.95 -6.77
C ARG A 47 7.69 1.64 -8.10
N ARG A 48 8.50 1.00 -8.96
CA ARG A 48 8.74 1.37 -10.36
C ARG A 48 7.53 1.08 -11.25
N LYS A 49 6.71 0.07 -10.92
CA LYS A 49 5.45 -0.26 -11.58
C LYS A 49 4.41 0.79 -11.22
N ARG A 50 4.35 1.86 -12.02
CA ARG A 50 3.54 3.06 -11.71
C ARG A 50 2.05 2.79 -11.66
N SER A 51 1.55 1.79 -12.40
CA SER A 51 0.14 1.40 -12.43
C SER A 51 -0.35 0.99 -11.05
N ILE A 52 0.45 0.18 -10.34
CA ILE A 52 0.06 -0.39 -9.05
C ILE A 52 0.81 0.23 -7.86
N ARG A 53 1.57 1.30 -8.07
CA ARG A 53 2.43 1.89 -7.02
C ARG A 53 1.65 2.37 -5.80
N LEU A 54 0.44 2.89 -6.03
CA LEU A 54 -0.46 3.44 -5.01
C LEU A 54 -1.68 2.54 -4.80
N SER A 55 -1.65 1.30 -5.32
CA SER A 55 -2.75 0.36 -5.17
C SER A 55 -2.72 -0.28 -3.77
N PRO A 56 -3.85 -0.35 -3.05
CA PRO A 56 -3.94 -1.01 -1.74
C PRO A 56 -3.56 -2.49 -1.79
N LEU A 57 -3.71 -3.14 -2.95
CA LEU A 57 -3.33 -4.53 -3.17
C LEU A 57 -1.82 -4.73 -3.34
N ASN A 58 -1.05 -3.68 -3.63
CA ASN A 58 0.38 -3.78 -3.89
C ASN A 58 1.26 -3.43 -2.68
N ALA A 59 0.68 -3.17 -1.52
CA ALA A 59 1.46 -2.85 -0.34
C ALA A 59 0.81 -3.35 0.93
N SER A 60 1.63 -3.68 1.92
CA SER A 60 1.22 -4.07 3.27
C SER A 60 2.13 -3.44 4.32
N ALA A 61 1.67 -3.37 5.57
CA ALA A 61 2.42 -2.81 6.69
C ALA A 61 3.32 -3.89 7.31
N HIS A 62 4.64 -3.78 7.11
CA HIS A 62 5.62 -4.71 7.67
C HIS A 62 6.57 -4.00 8.61
N CYS A 63 6.90 -4.61 9.75
CA CYS A 63 7.98 -4.11 10.59
C CYS A 63 9.32 -4.24 9.86
N PHE A 64 10.33 -3.47 10.28
CA PHE A 64 11.67 -3.53 9.67
C PHE A 64 12.19 -4.95 9.49
N SER A 65 12.13 -5.79 10.54
CA SER A 65 12.64 -7.16 10.51
C SER A 65 11.88 -8.03 9.51
N CYS A 66 10.54 -8.09 9.56
CA CYS A 66 9.76 -8.88 8.61
C CYS A 66 9.93 -8.37 7.18
N HIS A 67 9.99 -7.05 6.98
CA HIS A 67 10.22 -6.46 5.66
C HIS A 67 11.59 -6.87 5.11
N GLN A 68 12.63 -6.89 5.95
CA GLN A 68 13.95 -7.35 5.55
C GLN A 68 13.94 -8.84 5.18
N THR A 69 13.40 -9.71 6.04
CA THR A 69 13.33 -11.16 5.80
C THR A 69 12.60 -11.50 4.51
N LEU A 70 11.46 -10.86 4.26
CA LEU A 70 10.72 -11.02 3.00
C LEU A 70 11.51 -10.46 1.80
N GLY A 71 12.15 -9.31 1.96
CA GLY A 71 12.93 -8.69 0.88
C GLY A 71 14.18 -9.47 0.48
N GLU A 72 14.79 -10.21 1.40
CA GLU A 72 15.97 -11.04 1.16
C GLU A 72 15.62 -12.39 0.51
N ASN A 73 14.38 -12.86 0.66
CA ASN A 73 13.90 -14.11 0.06
C ASN A 73 12.65 -13.87 -0.82
N PRO A 74 12.84 -13.65 -2.13
CA PRO A 74 11.73 -13.39 -3.06
C PRO A 74 10.70 -14.51 -3.15
N VAL A 75 11.08 -15.77 -2.94
CA VAL A 75 10.15 -16.92 -2.95
C VAL A 75 9.24 -16.85 -1.73
N LEU A 76 9.82 -16.63 -0.56
CA LEU A 76 9.05 -16.45 0.67
C LEU A 76 8.09 -15.26 0.57
N PHE A 77 8.55 -14.15 -0.01
CA PHE A 77 7.68 -12.98 -0.17
C PHE A 77 6.55 -13.26 -1.16
N HIS A 78 6.85 -13.90 -2.29
CA HIS A 78 5.84 -14.34 -3.24
C HIS A 78 4.76 -15.19 -2.57
N ASP A 79 5.15 -16.21 -1.80
CA ASP A 79 4.21 -17.11 -1.14
C ASP A 79 3.37 -16.39 -0.08
N TRP A 80 3.99 -15.48 0.69
CA TRP A 80 3.26 -14.62 1.63
C TRP A 80 2.26 -13.72 0.91
N ILE A 81 2.63 -13.08 -0.20
CA ILE A 81 1.73 -12.20 -0.97
C ILE A 81 0.54 -13.01 -1.51
N LYS A 82 0.81 -14.19 -2.08
CA LYS A 82 -0.25 -15.08 -2.58
C LYS A 82 -1.20 -15.53 -1.48
N GLY A 83 -0.67 -15.90 -0.31
CA GLY A 83 -1.49 -16.25 0.85
C GLY A 83 -2.30 -15.08 1.39
N HIS A 84 -1.72 -13.87 1.39
CA HIS A 84 -2.36 -12.66 1.89
C HIS A 84 -3.47 -12.14 0.97
N LEU A 85 -3.24 -12.13 -0.35
CA LEU A 85 -4.20 -11.60 -1.33
C LEU A 85 -5.18 -12.65 -1.87
N GLY A 86 -4.79 -13.92 -1.87
CA GLY A 86 -5.45 -14.98 -2.63
C GLY A 86 -5.07 -14.96 -4.12
N ASP A 87 -5.30 -16.09 -4.80
CA ASP A 87 -4.85 -16.31 -6.18
C ASP A 87 -5.46 -15.32 -7.19
N GLU A 88 -6.75 -15.02 -7.07
CA GLU A 88 -7.47 -14.15 -8.02
C GLU A 88 -6.94 -12.71 -7.98
N LYS A 89 -6.85 -12.11 -6.78
CA LYS A 89 -6.35 -10.75 -6.60
C LYS A 89 -4.89 -10.65 -6.99
N PHE A 90 -4.08 -11.66 -6.64
CA PHE A 90 -2.68 -11.70 -7.05
C PHE A 90 -2.52 -11.76 -8.57
N ALA A 91 -3.32 -12.60 -9.25
CA ALA A 91 -3.31 -12.68 -10.71
C ALA A 91 -3.72 -11.36 -11.37
N ALA A 92 -4.79 -10.72 -10.89
CA ALA A 92 -5.24 -9.42 -11.38
C ALA A 92 -4.17 -8.33 -11.18
N LEU A 93 -3.57 -8.27 -9.98
CA LEU A 93 -2.51 -7.32 -9.65
C LEU A 93 -1.29 -7.50 -10.56
N ARG A 94 -0.90 -8.75 -10.85
CA ARG A 94 0.21 -9.06 -11.76
C ARG A 94 -0.05 -8.56 -13.19
N VAL A 95 -1.27 -8.73 -13.71
CA VAL A 95 -1.66 -8.20 -15.03
C VAL A 95 -1.60 -6.66 -15.02
N GLN A 96 -2.13 -6.04 -13.97
CA GLN A 96 -2.15 -4.59 -13.80
C GLN A 96 -0.72 -4.00 -13.69
N ALA A 97 0.22 -4.75 -13.10
CA ALA A 97 1.63 -4.38 -12.97
C ALA A 97 2.35 -4.19 -14.31
N GLU A 98 1.87 -4.82 -15.39
CA GLU A 98 2.47 -4.73 -16.71
C GLU A 98 1.95 -3.54 -17.54
N ARG A 99 0.91 -2.83 -17.05
CA ARG A 99 0.40 -1.63 -17.71
C ARG A 99 1.38 -0.46 -17.59
N LEU A 100 1.64 0.19 -18.72
CA LEU A 100 2.46 1.39 -18.79
C LEU A 100 1.60 2.64 -18.62
N VAL A 101 1.61 3.20 -17.41
CA VAL A 101 0.84 4.42 -17.11
C VAL A 101 1.73 5.66 -17.06
N ARG A 102 1.20 6.77 -17.61
CA ARG A 102 1.80 8.11 -17.52
C ARG A 102 0.84 9.05 -16.78
N LEU A 103 1.10 9.25 -15.49
CA LEU A 103 0.36 10.21 -14.67
C LEU A 103 0.69 11.66 -15.05
N ARG A 104 -0.32 12.38 -15.53
CA ARG A 104 -0.31 13.83 -15.76
C ARG A 104 -0.40 14.58 -14.43
N LYS A 105 -0.23 15.90 -14.49
CA LYS A 105 -0.32 16.76 -13.29
C LYS A 105 -1.72 16.71 -12.67
N ARG A 106 -2.77 16.71 -13.50
CA ARG A 106 -4.18 16.60 -13.05
C ARG A 106 -4.41 15.27 -12.30
N ASP A 107 -4.00 14.15 -12.89
CA ASP A 107 -4.22 12.81 -12.31
C ASP A 107 -3.57 12.72 -10.92
N LYS A 108 -2.37 13.31 -10.75
CA LYS A 108 -1.71 13.36 -9.43
C LYS A 108 -2.46 14.22 -8.41
N ALA A 109 -3.13 15.28 -8.83
CA ALA A 109 -3.93 16.12 -7.94
C ALA A 109 -5.19 15.37 -7.49
N ASP A 110 -5.84 14.65 -8.40
CA ASP A 110 -7.01 13.83 -8.11
C ASP A 110 -6.66 12.69 -7.16
N ILE A 111 -5.58 11.94 -7.47
CA ILE A 111 -5.03 10.89 -6.60
C ILE A 111 -4.70 11.44 -5.20
N TYR A 112 -4.11 12.63 -5.12
CA TYR A 112 -3.80 13.26 -3.84
C TYR A 112 -5.07 13.53 -3.02
N SER A 113 -6.11 14.05 -3.67
CA SER A 113 -7.40 14.32 -3.04
C SER A 113 -8.04 13.03 -2.51
N ASN A 114 -8.07 11.97 -3.33
CA ASN A 114 -8.63 10.67 -2.98
C ASN A 114 -7.88 10.02 -1.80
N LEU A 115 -6.54 10.03 -1.83
CA LEU A 115 -5.72 9.52 -0.73
C LEU A 115 -5.96 10.28 0.58
N LYS A 116 -6.08 11.61 0.50
CA LYS A 116 -6.33 12.44 1.68
C LYS A 116 -7.71 12.17 2.26
N ALA A 117 -8.74 12.09 1.41
CA ALA A 117 -10.11 11.77 1.83
C ALA A 117 -10.17 10.38 2.50
N SER A 118 -9.55 9.37 1.88
CA SER A 118 -9.48 8.01 2.43
C SER A 118 -8.79 7.97 3.80
N LEU A 119 -7.71 8.74 3.98
CA LEU A 119 -7.02 8.82 5.28
C LEU A 119 -7.89 9.48 6.35
N GLN A 120 -8.61 10.55 6.00
CA GLN A 120 -9.51 11.23 6.92
C GLN A 120 -10.68 10.34 7.33
N ASP A 121 -11.29 9.63 6.37
CA ASP A 121 -12.34 8.65 6.64
C ASP A 121 -11.86 7.55 7.59
N MET A 122 -10.72 6.93 7.27
CA MET A 122 -10.16 5.86 8.09
C MET A 122 -9.85 6.33 9.52
N GLN A 123 -9.27 7.52 9.68
CA GLN A 123 -9.01 8.10 11.00
C GLN A 123 -10.30 8.41 11.77
N ALA A 124 -11.35 8.86 11.08
CA ALA A 124 -12.66 9.07 11.70
C ALA A 124 -13.27 7.73 12.17
N ARG A 125 -13.16 6.67 11.36
CA ARG A 125 -13.59 5.31 11.70
C ARG A 125 -12.82 4.74 12.90
N ARG A 126 -11.50 4.95 12.96
CA ARG A 126 -10.68 4.62 14.14
C ARG A 126 -11.15 5.35 15.39
N LYS A 127 -11.43 6.65 15.27
CA LYS A 127 -11.95 7.45 16.39
C LYS A 127 -13.34 6.98 16.85
N ALA A 128 -14.13 6.43 15.94
CA ALA A 128 -15.42 5.80 16.25
C ALA A 128 -15.28 4.40 16.88
N GLY A 129 -14.05 3.87 17.01
CA GLY A 129 -13.77 2.60 17.68
C GLY A 129 -13.61 1.41 16.74
N GLU A 130 -13.54 1.61 15.42
CA GLU A 130 -13.33 0.50 14.49
C GLU A 130 -11.89 -0.05 14.60
N THR A 131 -11.78 -1.33 14.96
CA THR A 131 -10.51 -2.05 15.14
C THR A 131 -10.23 -3.01 13.99
N GLY A 132 -9.01 -3.51 13.88
CA GLY A 132 -8.60 -4.46 12.84
C GLY A 132 -8.31 -3.79 11.51
N ARG A 133 -8.38 -4.56 10.42
CA ARG A 133 -8.00 -4.09 9.09
C ARG A 133 -9.13 -3.27 8.43
N ILE A 134 -8.84 -2.02 8.08
CA ILE A 134 -9.79 -1.14 7.37
C ILE A 134 -9.33 -0.92 5.93
N GLU A 135 -9.99 -1.56 4.97
CA GLU A 135 -9.64 -1.38 3.56
C GLU A 135 -10.04 0.00 3.02
N PHE A 136 -9.32 0.43 1.97
CA PHE A 136 -9.57 1.67 1.23
C PHE A 136 -9.53 1.38 -0.27
N GLU A 137 -10.20 2.23 -1.05
CA GLU A 137 -10.31 2.06 -2.49
C GLU A 137 -8.99 2.41 -3.21
N ASP A 138 -8.80 1.85 -4.41
CA ASP A 138 -7.64 2.20 -5.23
C ASP A 138 -7.75 3.68 -5.66
N PRO A 139 -6.77 4.53 -5.33
CA PRO A 139 -6.86 5.96 -5.60
C PRO A 139 -6.65 6.31 -7.08
N MET A 140 -6.27 5.33 -7.93
CA MET A 140 -6.05 5.53 -9.35
C MET A 140 -7.38 5.74 -10.09
N PRO A 141 -7.57 6.85 -10.81
CA PRO A 141 -8.83 7.12 -11.50
C PRO A 141 -9.08 6.13 -12.64
N ASP A 142 -10.35 5.79 -12.88
CA ASP A 142 -10.78 4.82 -13.90
C ASP A 142 -10.28 5.17 -15.31
N GLU A 143 -10.16 6.46 -15.61
CA GLU A 143 -9.60 6.96 -16.87
C GLU A 143 -8.16 6.49 -17.13
N VAL A 144 -7.39 6.19 -16.07
CA VAL A 144 -6.02 5.66 -16.19
C VAL A 144 -6.03 4.17 -16.54
N TRP A 145 -7.14 3.46 -16.28
CA TRP A 145 -7.33 2.06 -16.66
C TRP A 145 -7.94 1.88 -18.05
N ALA A 146 -8.51 2.95 -18.63
CA ALA A 146 -9.22 2.95 -19.91
C ALA A 146 -8.35 3.24 -21.16
N ALA A 147 -7.03 3.40 -20.99
CA ALA A 147 -6.06 3.62 -22.06
C ALA A 147 -5.06 2.45 -22.16
#